data_AF-A0A352INC2-F1
#
_entry.id   AF-A0A352INC2-F1
#
_cell.length_a   1.000
_cell.length_b   1.000
_cell.length_c   1.000
_cell.angle_alpha   90.00
_cell.angle_beta   90.00
_cell.angle_gamma   90.00
#
_symmetry.space_group_name_H-M   'P 1'
#
loop_
_entity.id
_entity.type
_entity.pdbx_description
1 polymer ?
#
loop_
_entity_poly.entity_id
_entity_poly.type
_entity_poly.pdbx_seq_one_letter_code
_entity_poly.pdbx_strand_id
1 'polypeptide(L)' 'DSIRSFCDEQLMPGITEANRHEQFDRSIFNQMGELGMLGATLPEEYGGPGLNHVCYGLIAREVERVDSAYRSALSVQSSL' A
#
# COMPACT_ATOMS: atom_id res chain seq x y z
N ASP A 1 0.65 11.99 6.90
CA ASP A 1 0.20 12.82 5.76
C ASP A 1 0.57 12.25 4.40
N SER A 2 1.82 11.84 4.16
CA SER A 2 2.25 11.28 2.86
C SER A 2 1.42 10.09 2.34
N ILE A 3 1.13 9.10 3.19
CA ILE A 3 0.36 7.90 2.80
C ILE A 3 -1.09 8.24 2.44
N ARG A 4 -1.71 9.16 3.20
CA ARG A 4 -3.08 9.58 2.96
C ARG A 4 -3.19 10.32 1.63
N SER A 5 -2.27 11.25 1.36
CA SER A 5 -2.20 11.94 0.06
C SER A 5 -2.01 10.96 -1.09
N PHE A 6 -1.09 9.99 -0.96
CA PHE A 6 -0.93 8.94 -1.97
C PHE A 6 -2.24 8.15 -2.21
N CYS A 7 -2.94 7.78 -1.14
CA CYS A 7 -4.23 7.08 -1.25
C CYS A 7 -5.28 7.93 -1.98
N ASP A 8 -5.38 9.22 -1.67
CA ASP A 8 -6.37 10.11 -2.27
C ASP A 8 -6.02 10.49 -3.73
N GLU A 9 -4.73 10.63 -4.06
CA GLU A 9 -4.26 11.09 -5.37
C GLU A 9 -4.01 9.94 -6.37
N GLN A 10 -3.52 8.79 -5.90
CA GLN A 10 -3.10 7.68 -6.78
C GLN A 10 -4.07 6.50 -6.77
N LEU A 11 -4.69 6.18 -5.61
CA LEU A 11 -5.56 5.01 -5.50
C LEU A 11 -7.03 5.34 -5.76
N MET A 12 -7.54 6.37 -5.09
CA MET A 12 -8.96 6.73 -5.12
C MET A 12 -9.52 7.01 -6.52
N PRO A 13 -8.83 7.72 -7.43
CA PRO A 13 -9.43 8.09 -8.71
C PRO A 13 -9.75 6.91 -9.64
N GLY A 14 -8.97 5.83 -9.57
CA GLY A 14 -9.05 4.70 -10.50
C GLY A 14 -9.79 3.48 -9.97
N ILE A 15 -10.04 3.40 -8.66
CA ILE A 15 -10.40 2.12 -8.02
C ILE A 15 -11.76 1.56 -8.45
N THR A 16 -12.77 2.42 -8.68
CA THR A 16 -14.09 1.95 -9.12
C THR A 16 -14.03 1.30 -10.50
N GLU A 17 -13.28 1.89 -11.43
CA GLU A 17 -13.12 1.35 -12.78
C GLU A 17 -12.24 0.09 -12.78
N ALA A 18 -11.13 0.16 -12.04
CA ALA A 18 -10.24 -0.99 -11.82
C ALA A 18 -11.00 -2.20 -11.26
N ASN A 19 -11.87 -1.99 -10.27
CA ASN A 19 -12.72 -3.04 -9.71
C ASN A 19 -13.73 -3.58 -10.74
N ARG A 20 -14.43 -2.68 -11.46
CA ARG A 20 -15.45 -3.05 -12.45
C ARG A 20 -14.88 -3.89 -13.61
N HIS A 21 -13.63 -3.64 -13.97
CA HIS A 21 -12.95 -4.29 -15.09
C HIS A 21 -11.90 -5.32 -14.67
N GLU A 22 -11.81 -5.63 -13.38
CA GLU A 22 -10.84 -6.59 -12.81
C GLU A 22 -9.38 -6.26 -13.20
N GLN A 23 -9.07 -4.97 -13.31
CA GLN A 23 -7.74 -4.49 -13.66
C GLN A 23 -6.95 -4.12 -12.42
N PHE A 24 -5.72 -4.64 -12.35
CA PHE A 24 -4.77 -4.25 -11.33
C PHE A 24 -3.59 -3.55 -11.98
N ASP A 25 -3.49 -2.23 -11.79
CA ASP A 25 -2.33 -1.48 -12.26
C ASP A 25 -1.11 -1.80 -11.38
N ARG A 26 -0.15 -2.54 -11.95
CA ARG A 26 1.11 -2.88 -11.29
C ARG A 26 1.94 -1.64 -10.94
N SER A 27 1.81 -0.54 -11.66
CA SER A 27 2.58 0.68 -11.42
C SER A 27 2.30 1.24 -10.01
N ILE A 28 1.06 1.14 -9.54
CA ILE A 28 0.64 1.53 -8.19
C ILE A 28 1.42 0.72 -7.14
N PHE A 29 1.60 -0.57 -7.37
CA PHE A 29 2.29 -1.44 -6.43
C PHE A 29 3.80 -1.15 -6.37
N ASN A 30 4.40 -0.77 -7.49
CA ASN A 30 5.79 -0.27 -7.50
C ASN A 30 5.92 1.02 -6.68
N GLN A 31 5.01 1.98 -6.88
CA GLN A 31 5.00 3.24 -6.12
C GLN A 31 4.83 3.00 -4.61
N MET A 32 3.97 2.06 -4.21
CA MET A 32 3.85 1.65 -2.80
C MET A 32 5.18 1.13 -2.23
N GLY A 33 5.95 0.39 -3.04
CA GLY A 33 7.29 -0.08 -2.67
C GLY A 33 8.28 1.07 -2.50
N GLU A 34 8.30 2.01 -3.45
CA GLU A 34 9.16 3.21 -3.39
C GLU A 34 8.86 4.10 -2.17
N LEU A 35 7.61 4.10 -1.71
CA LEU A 35 7.18 4.79 -0.49
C LEU A 35 7.44 4.00 0.80
N GLY A 36 8.03 2.80 0.72
CA GLY A 36 8.33 1.95 1.87
C GLY A 36 7.09 1.31 2.52
N MET A 37 5.97 1.24 1.80
CA MET A 37 4.74 0.65 2.32
C MET A 37 4.78 -0.88 2.31
N LEU A 38 5.52 -1.46 1.34
CA LEU A 38 5.68 -2.90 1.19
C LEU A 38 6.86 -3.37 2.04
N GLY A 39 6.61 -4.30 2.97
CA GLY A 39 7.64 -4.73 3.92
C GLY A 39 8.02 -3.62 4.91
N ALA A 40 7.06 -2.76 5.30
CA ALA A 40 7.30 -1.60 6.15
C ALA A 40 8.03 -1.92 7.47
N THR A 41 7.87 -3.14 7.99
CA THR A 41 8.53 -3.59 9.23
C THR A 41 9.88 -4.27 9.01
N LEU A 42 10.31 -4.47 7.76
CA LEU A 42 11.60 -5.07 7.46
C LEU A 42 12.74 -4.09 7.80
N PRO A 43 13.85 -4.60 8.37
CA PRO A 43 15.04 -3.78 8.63
C PRO A 43 15.63 -3.11 7.38
N GLU A 44 16.33 -2.00 7.58
CA GLU A 44 17.03 -1.25 6.53
C GLU A 44 18.09 -2.08 5.80
N GLU A 45 18.73 -3.04 6.48
CA GLU A 45 19.71 -3.95 5.87
C GLU A 45 19.10 -4.81 4.74
N TYR A 46 17.78 -4.98 4.74
CA TYR A 46 17.02 -5.69 3.71
C TYR A 46 16.25 -4.73 2.78
N GLY A 47 16.52 -3.43 2.86
CA GLY A 47 15.87 -2.40 2.04
C GLY A 47 14.48 -1.96 2.53
N GLY A 48 14.08 -2.36 3.74
CA GLY A 48 12.83 -1.91 4.37
C GLY A 48 13.02 -0.71 5.30
N PRO A 49 11.96 0.01 5.67
CA PRO A 49 12.08 1.22 6.50
C PRO A 49 12.13 0.94 8.02
N GLY A 50 12.11 -0.33 8.47
CA GLY A 50 12.27 -0.70 9.87
C GLY A 50 11.17 -0.17 10.81
N LEU A 51 9.96 0.11 10.29
CA LEU A 51 8.88 0.70 11.05
C LEU A 51 8.27 -0.32 12.04
N ASN A 52 7.66 0.21 13.11
CA ASN A 52 6.94 -0.65 14.06
C ASN A 52 5.55 -1.05 13.54
N HIS A 53 4.94 -2.03 14.21
CA HIS A 53 3.61 -2.55 13.85
C HIS A 53 2.47 -1.52 13.98
N VAL A 54 2.63 -0.48 14.80
CA VAL A 54 1.64 0.61 14.88
C VAL A 54 1.65 1.40 13.59
N CYS A 55 2.83 1.78 13.08
CA CYS A 55 2.98 2.45 11.79
C CYS A 55 2.43 1.59 10.65
N TYR A 56 2.76 0.30 10.62
CA TYR A 56 2.19 -0.63 9.63
C TYR A 56 0.66 -0.69 9.71
N GLY A 57 0.08 -0.77 10.91
CA GLY A 57 -1.37 -0.76 11.11
C GLY A 57 -2.04 0.53 10.61
N LEU A 58 -1.39 1.68 10.78
CA LEU A 58 -1.87 2.95 10.24
C LEU A 58 -1.80 3.00 8.71
N ILE A 59 -0.73 2.49 8.10
CA ILE A 59 -0.62 2.34 6.65
C ILE A 59 -1.75 1.46 6.12
N ALA A 60 -1.92 0.27 6.70
CA ALA A 60 -2.97 -0.67 6.29
C ALA A 60 -4.36 -0.04 6.43
N ARG A 61 -4.62 0.72 7.51
CA ARG A 61 -5.89 1.41 7.72
C ARG A 61 -6.18 2.45 6.62
N GLU A 62 -5.20 3.24 6.22
CA GLU A 62 -5.41 4.26 5.17
C GLU A 62 -5.62 3.63 3.79
N VAL A 63 -4.92 2.53 3.48
CA VAL A 63 -5.12 1.81 2.21
C VAL A 63 -6.47 1.10 2.19
N GLU A 64 -6.87 0.47 3.29
CA GLU A 64 -8.18 -0.21 3.43
C GLU A 64 -9.35 0.76 3.26
N ARG A 65 -9.19 2.04 3.68
CA ARG A 65 -10.20 3.08 3.46
C ARG A 65 -10.50 3.30 1.97
N VAL A 66 -9.51 3.09 1.10
CA VAL A 66 -9.71 3.20 -0.34
C VAL A 66 -10.35 1.92 -0.88
N ASP A 67 -9.67 0.79 -0.70
CA ASP A 67 -10.16 -0.51 -1.17
C ASP A 67 -9.42 -1.69 -0.54
N SER A 68 -10.18 -2.74 -0.26
CA SER A 68 -9.70 -3.95 0.40
C SER A 68 -8.76 -4.80 -0.46
N ALA A 69 -8.82 -4.73 -1.80
CA ALA A 69 -7.92 -5.47 -2.69
C ALA A 69 -6.51 -4.92 -2.62
N TYR A 70 -6.34 -3.59 -2.61
CA TYR A 70 -5.03 -2.96 -2.42
C TYR A 70 -4.42 -3.32 -1.07
N ARG A 71 -5.21 -3.23 0.01
CA ARG A 71 -4.71 -3.59 1.34
C ARG A 71 -4.39 -5.08 1.44
N SER A 72 -5.15 -5.94 0.75
CA SER A 72 -4.85 -7.38 0.64
C SER A 72 -3.51 -7.63 0.00
N ALA A 73 -3.27 -7.03 -1.17
CA ALA A 73 -1.99 -7.15 -1.87
C ALA A 73 -0.83 -6.65 -1.02
N LEU A 74 -0.97 -5.47 -0.39
CA LEU A 74 0.04 -4.89 0.50
C LEU A 74 0.39 -5.83 1.66
N SER A 75 -0.63 -6.39 2.30
CA SER A 75 -0.43 -7.26 3.47
C SER A 75 0.22 -8.58 3.09
N VAL A 76 -0.23 -9.22 2.01
CA VAL A 76 0.34 -10.49 1.55
C VAL A 76 1.83 -10.29 1.24
N GLN A 77 2.16 -9.26 0.47
CA GLN A 77 3.53 -8.94 0.11
C GLN A 77 4.41 -8.60 1.33
N SER A 78 3.85 -7.95 2.35
CA SER A 78 4.61 -7.56 3.55
C SER A 78 4.79 -8.69 4.57
N SER A 79 4.00 -9.75 4.46
CA SER A 79 4.05 -10.91 5.37
C SER A 79 4.80 -12.12 4.81
N LEU A 80 5.03 -12.16 3.49
CA LEU A 80 5.81 -13.17 2.78
C LEU A 80 7.31 -12.91 2.98
#